data_AF-A0A950WTS6-F1
#
_entry.id   AF-A0A950WTS6-F1
#
_cell.length_a   1.000
_cell.length_b   1.000
_cell.length_c   1.000
_cell.angle_alpha   90.00
_cell.angle_beta   90.00
_cell.angle_gamma   90.00
#
_symmetry.space_group_name_H-M   'P 1'
#
loop_
_entity.id
_entity.type
_entity.pdbx_description
1 polymer ?
#
loop_
_entity_poly.entity_id
_entity_poly.type
_entity_poly.pdbx_seq_one_letter_code
_entity_poly.pdbx_strand_id
1 'polypeptide(L)'
;MGRQRRLSAVATTTAGGAAQENRASASAIEELKERGYTVIEGAATPDQVQAVRDGLAPYFDQGPHGRNDFEGFKTQRVYNLPAKTRAFDPMIEHPEVLEIAQHLLGDGFLLTAGLAIKLGPGETAQSLHYDEVFYRLPRPRTPLALSTLWAIDDFTADNGGTVLIPGSHRWGDDRQPTENDELVTLEM
;
A
#
# COMPACT_ATOMS: atom_id res chain seq x y z
N MET A 1 -15.24 -38.58 26.82
CA MET A 1 -16.35 -37.85 27.47
C MET A 1 -15.72 -36.73 28.30
N GLY A 2 -15.68 -35.50 27.78
CA GLY A 2 -15.06 -34.35 28.43
C GLY A 2 -15.54 -33.08 27.72
N ARG A 3 -16.46 -32.36 28.36
CA ARG A 3 -17.14 -31.17 27.81
C ARG A 3 -16.28 -29.91 27.97
N GLN A 4 -16.33 -29.08 26.93
CA GLN A 4 -16.35 -27.60 26.91
C GLN A 4 -15.36 -26.79 27.74
N ARG A 5 -14.68 -25.86 27.08
CA ARG A 5 -14.90 -24.40 27.28
C ARG A 5 -14.82 -23.66 25.94
N ARG A 6 -15.95 -23.07 25.51
CA ARG A 6 -15.97 -22.02 24.48
C ARG A 6 -15.72 -20.69 25.20
N LEU A 7 -14.69 -19.96 24.81
CA LEU A 7 -14.50 -18.57 25.16
C LEU A 7 -15.09 -17.73 24.03
N SER A 8 -16.25 -17.14 24.27
CA SER A 8 -16.79 -16.06 23.44
C SER A 8 -16.29 -14.76 24.04
N ALA A 9 -15.37 -14.07 23.36
CA ALA A 9 -15.04 -12.70 23.67
C ALA A 9 -16.06 -11.80 22.97
N VAL A 10 -16.92 -11.15 23.76
CA VAL A 10 -17.73 -10.02 23.28
C VAL A 10 -16.83 -8.80 23.36
N ALA A 11 -16.37 -8.30 22.21
CA ALA A 11 -15.70 -7.00 22.14
C ALA A 11 -16.78 -5.91 22.19
N THR A 12 -16.89 -5.25 23.33
CA THR A 12 -17.70 -4.04 23.49
C THR A 12 -16.87 -2.86 22.97
N THR A 13 -17.22 -2.33 21.80
CA THR A 13 -16.60 -1.10 21.28
C THR A 13 -17.09 0.10 22.11
N THR A 14 -16.22 0.66 22.94
CA THR A 14 -16.45 1.95 23.61
C THR A 14 -16.10 3.09 22.64
N ALA A 15 -16.77 4.24 22.83
CA ALA A 15 -16.74 5.45 22.01
C ALA A 15 -15.38 6.19 21.91
N GLY A 16 -14.26 5.48 22.03
CA GLY A 16 -12.89 5.99 21.87
C GLY A 16 -12.30 5.86 20.45
N GLY A 17 -12.96 5.15 19.54
CA GLY A 17 -12.47 4.90 18.17
C GLY A 17 -12.22 6.18 17.38
N ALA A 18 -13.24 7.02 17.20
CA ALA A 18 -13.15 8.22 16.36
C ALA A 18 -12.09 9.24 16.82
N ALA A 19 -11.86 9.40 18.13
CA ALA A 19 -10.86 10.37 18.63
C ALA A 19 -9.42 9.86 18.52
N GLN A 20 -9.24 8.53 18.45
CA GLN A 20 -7.95 7.88 18.26
C GLN A 20 -7.63 7.73 16.77
N GLU A 21 -8.63 7.38 15.97
CA GLU A 21 -8.59 7.40 14.49
C GLU A 21 -8.23 8.80 13.97
N ASN A 22 -8.92 9.87 14.41
CA ASN A 22 -8.60 11.25 14.02
C ASN A 22 -7.17 11.68 14.41
N ARG A 23 -6.57 11.07 15.43
CA ARG A 23 -5.21 11.40 15.88
C ARG A 23 -4.15 10.62 15.09
N ALA A 24 -4.46 9.38 14.71
CA ALA A 24 -3.62 8.56 13.84
C ALA A 24 -3.52 9.18 12.43
N SER A 25 -4.66 9.57 11.84
CA SER A 25 -4.71 10.29 10.57
C SER A 25 -3.89 11.59 10.60
N ALA A 26 -3.96 12.36 11.69
CA ALA A 26 -3.17 13.59 11.82
C ALA A 26 -1.66 13.34 11.85
N SER A 27 -1.20 12.28 12.54
CA SER A 27 0.22 11.90 12.56
C SER A 27 0.68 11.45 11.16
N ALA A 28 -0.11 10.60 10.51
CA ALA A 28 0.15 10.11 9.17
C ALA A 28 0.27 11.24 8.13
N ILE A 29 -0.60 12.26 8.22
CA ILE A 29 -0.56 13.44 7.36
C ILE A 29 0.74 14.24 7.55
N GLU A 30 1.18 14.44 8.79
CA GLU A 30 2.43 15.18 9.06
C GLU A 30 3.66 14.40 8.58
N GLU A 31 3.70 13.08 8.77
CA GLU A 31 4.74 12.22 8.22
C GLU A 31 4.78 12.27 6.69
N LEU A 32 3.62 12.25 6.02
CA LEU A 32 3.53 12.40 4.57
C LEU A 32 4.08 13.75 4.10
N LYS A 33 3.82 14.85 4.83
CA LYS A 33 4.40 16.16 4.52
C LYS A 33 5.91 16.19 4.72
N GLU A 34 6.40 15.62 5.82
CA GLU A 34 7.82 15.68 6.21
C GLU A 34 8.70 14.69 5.44
N ARG A 35 8.26 13.44 5.29
CA ARG A 35 9.06 12.33 4.76
C ARG A 35 8.56 11.82 3.42
N GLY A 36 7.32 12.11 3.05
CA GLY A 36 6.71 11.66 1.79
C GLY A 36 6.04 10.29 1.86
N TYR A 37 6.03 9.65 3.04
CA TYR A 37 5.37 8.37 3.29
C TYR A 37 5.01 8.25 4.78
N THR A 38 4.12 7.31 5.09
CA THR A 38 3.73 6.88 6.44
C THR A 38 3.41 5.39 6.41
N VAL A 39 3.44 4.72 7.56
CA VAL A 39 3.10 3.29 7.69
C VAL A 39 2.01 3.14 8.74
N ILE A 40 0.89 2.52 8.36
CA ILE A 40 -0.23 2.21 9.26
C ILE A 40 -0.14 0.74 9.63
N GLU A 41 0.41 0.45 10.80
CA GLU A 41 0.54 -0.92 11.30
C GLU A 41 -0.82 -1.53 11.66
N GLY A 42 -1.04 -2.79 11.29
CA GLY A 42 -2.29 -3.49 11.62
C GLY A 42 -3.54 -2.95 10.92
N ALA A 43 -3.38 -2.22 9.81
CA ALA A 43 -4.48 -1.68 9.00
C ALA A 43 -5.41 -2.76 8.42
N ALA A 44 -4.93 -4.00 8.31
CA ALA A 44 -5.73 -5.16 7.92
C ALA A 44 -5.65 -6.26 8.97
N THR A 45 -6.80 -6.83 9.30
CA THR A 45 -6.91 -7.99 10.18
C THR A 45 -6.39 -9.26 9.48
N PRO A 46 -5.94 -10.28 10.24
CA PRO A 46 -5.53 -11.56 9.66
C PRO A 46 -6.60 -12.20 8.77
N ASP A 47 -7.88 -12.06 9.13
CA ASP A 47 -9.00 -12.58 8.35
C ASP A 47 -9.17 -11.84 7.02
N GLN A 48 -8.97 -10.50 7.00
CA GLN A 48 -8.98 -9.71 5.77
C GLN A 48 -7.80 -10.08 4.86
N VAL A 49 -6.59 -10.25 5.44
CA VAL A 49 -5.41 -10.71 4.69
C VAL A 49 -5.67 -12.08 4.08
N GLN A 50 -6.24 -13.02 4.84
CA GLN A 50 -6.58 -14.34 4.32
C GLN A 50 -7.65 -14.29 3.22
N ALA A 51 -8.68 -13.46 3.39
CA ALA A 51 -9.71 -13.29 2.35
C ALA A 51 -9.12 -12.74 1.05
N VAL A 52 -8.15 -11.82 1.12
CA VAL A 52 -7.43 -11.32 -0.05
C VAL A 52 -6.62 -12.43 -0.71
N ARG A 53 -5.88 -13.25 0.06
CA ARG A 53 -5.14 -14.40 -0.48
C ARG A 53 -6.05 -15.35 -1.24
N ASP A 54 -7.16 -15.76 -0.62
CA ASP A 54 -8.12 -16.68 -1.21
C ASP A 54 -8.77 -16.08 -2.46
N GLY A 55 -9.12 -14.78 -2.42
CA GLY A 55 -9.71 -14.06 -3.55
C GLY A 55 -8.75 -13.87 -4.73
N LEU A 56 -7.44 -13.87 -4.48
CA LEU A 56 -6.40 -13.72 -5.51
C LEU A 56 -5.86 -15.05 -6.04
N ALA A 57 -5.98 -16.15 -5.29
CA ALA A 57 -5.43 -17.45 -5.65
C ALA A 57 -5.78 -17.90 -7.09
N PRO A 58 -7.03 -17.82 -7.57
CA PRO A 58 -7.36 -18.21 -8.94
C PRO A 58 -6.63 -17.41 -10.02
N TYR A 59 -6.28 -16.16 -9.71
CA TYR A 59 -5.64 -15.24 -10.67
C TYR A 59 -4.12 -15.37 -10.67
N PHE A 60 -3.51 -15.78 -9.56
CA PHE A 60 -2.08 -16.06 -9.51
C PHE A 60 -1.75 -17.46 -10.01
N ASP A 61 -2.53 -18.49 -9.69
CA ASP A 61 -2.21 -19.86 -10.10
C ASP A 61 -2.21 -20.05 -11.64
N GLN A 62 -2.94 -19.18 -12.34
CA GLN A 62 -3.09 -19.23 -13.81
C GLN A 62 -2.64 -17.92 -14.50
N GLY A 63 -2.08 -16.98 -13.73
CA GLY A 63 -1.74 -15.64 -14.21
C GLY A 63 -0.44 -15.59 -15.00
N PRO A 64 -0.34 -14.75 -16.04
CA PRO A 64 0.92 -14.55 -16.74
C PRO A 64 1.94 -13.82 -15.85
N HIS A 65 3.21 -14.01 -16.16
CA HIS A 65 4.29 -13.20 -15.60
C HIS A 65 4.40 -11.84 -16.31
N GLY A 66 5.16 -10.92 -15.71
CA GLY A 66 5.44 -9.60 -16.25
C GLY A 66 6.11 -9.61 -17.61
N ARG A 67 5.88 -8.54 -18.37
CA ARG A 67 6.23 -8.46 -19.80
C ARG A 67 7.54 -7.74 -20.08
N ASN A 68 8.12 -7.09 -19.07
CA ASN A 68 9.30 -6.23 -19.16
C ASN A 68 9.98 -6.12 -17.79
N ASP A 69 11.13 -5.45 -17.70
CA ASP A 69 11.90 -5.32 -16.45
C ASP A 69 11.16 -4.61 -15.33
N PHE A 70 10.33 -3.60 -15.64
CA PHE A 70 9.51 -2.93 -14.63
C PHE A 70 8.44 -3.87 -14.07
N GLU A 71 7.85 -4.69 -14.94
CA GLU A 71 6.91 -5.72 -14.53
C GLU A 71 7.60 -6.98 -13.96
N GLY A 72 8.88 -7.21 -14.19
CA GLY A 72 9.56 -8.41 -13.70
C GLY A 72 9.07 -9.72 -14.37
N PHE A 73 9.99 -10.43 -15.00
CA PHE A 73 9.68 -11.66 -15.74
C PHE A 73 9.32 -12.85 -14.86
N LYS A 74 9.51 -12.75 -13.54
CA LYS A 74 9.13 -13.77 -12.54
C LYS A 74 7.97 -13.29 -11.65
N THR A 75 7.54 -12.06 -11.82
CA THR A 75 6.46 -11.44 -11.05
C THR A 75 5.12 -11.62 -11.73
N GLN A 76 4.08 -11.90 -10.96
CA GLN A 76 2.71 -11.97 -11.45
C GLN A 76 1.95 -10.71 -11.02
N ARG A 77 1.12 -10.17 -11.90
CA ARG A 77 0.27 -9.01 -11.60
C ARG A 77 -1.19 -9.28 -11.93
N VAL A 78 -2.06 -8.97 -10.97
CA VAL A 78 -3.51 -9.05 -11.14
C VAL A 78 -4.05 -7.63 -11.18
N TYR A 79 -4.30 -7.12 -12.38
CA TYR A 79 -4.91 -5.79 -12.58
C TYR A 79 -6.44 -5.82 -12.43
N ASN A 80 -7.05 -4.64 -12.24
CA ASN A 80 -8.50 -4.46 -12.17
C ASN A 80 -9.15 -5.31 -11.06
N LEU A 81 -8.59 -5.25 -9.85
CA LEU A 81 -9.08 -6.01 -8.70
C LEU A 81 -10.57 -5.83 -8.41
N PRO A 82 -11.16 -4.61 -8.48
CA PRO A 82 -12.58 -4.43 -8.17
C PRO A 82 -13.53 -5.22 -9.08
N ALA A 83 -13.10 -5.56 -10.30
CA ALA A 83 -13.86 -6.38 -11.23
C ALA A 83 -13.68 -7.89 -11.03
N LYS A 84 -12.72 -8.31 -10.19
CA LYS A 84 -12.28 -9.69 -10.02
C LYS A 84 -12.63 -10.29 -8.67
N THR A 85 -12.56 -9.49 -7.62
CA THR A 85 -12.85 -9.93 -6.25
C THR A 85 -13.29 -8.74 -5.40
N ARG A 86 -14.17 -9.01 -4.43
CA ARG A 86 -14.59 -8.04 -3.41
C ARG A 86 -13.78 -8.17 -2.12
N ALA A 87 -12.83 -9.11 -2.07
CA ALA A 87 -11.97 -9.32 -0.90
C ALA A 87 -11.10 -8.09 -0.56
N PHE A 88 -10.83 -7.23 -1.55
CA PHE A 88 -10.02 -6.02 -1.38
C PHE A 88 -10.84 -4.77 -1.04
N ASP A 89 -12.18 -4.86 -1.02
CA ASP A 89 -13.05 -3.72 -0.70
C ASP A 89 -12.71 -3.07 0.66
N PRO A 90 -12.46 -3.83 1.75
CA PRO A 90 -12.15 -3.21 3.05
C PRO A 90 -10.86 -2.39 3.04
N MET A 91 -9.93 -2.68 2.13
CA MET A 91 -8.68 -1.92 1.95
C MET A 91 -8.92 -0.67 1.09
N ILE A 92 -9.73 -0.79 0.03
CA ILE A 92 -10.13 0.34 -0.82
C ILE A 92 -10.94 1.36 -0.03
N GLU A 93 -11.83 0.87 0.85
CA GLU A 93 -12.74 1.67 1.66
C GLU A 93 -12.20 1.94 3.07
N HIS A 94 -10.90 1.72 3.31
CA HIS A 94 -10.33 1.85 4.65
C HIS A 94 -10.49 3.29 5.19
N PRO A 95 -11.19 3.51 6.32
CA PRO A 95 -11.58 4.86 6.75
C PRO A 95 -10.42 5.85 6.89
N GLU A 96 -9.33 5.43 7.54
CA GLU A 96 -8.13 6.27 7.74
C GLU A 96 -7.45 6.60 6.40
N VAL A 97 -7.43 5.67 5.45
CA VAL A 97 -6.84 5.91 4.13
C VAL A 97 -7.69 6.90 3.34
N LEU A 98 -9.01 6.77 3.40
CA LEU A 98 -9.93 7.71 2.76
C LEU A 98 -9.83 9.12 3.38
N GLU A 99 -9.67 9.22 4.70
CA GLU A 99 -9.45 10.51 5.38
C GLU A 99 -8.14 11.17 4.92
N ILE A 100 -7.03 10.41 4.89
CA ILE A 100 -5.74 10.90 4.39
C ILE A 100 -5.84 11.32 2.92
N ALA A 101 -6.48 10.51 2.08
CA ALA A 101 -6.69 10.82 0.67
C ALA A 101 -7.51 12.11 0.49
N GLN A 102 -8.59 12.28 1.25
CA GLN A 102 -9.39 13.50 1.23
C GLN A 102 -8.58 14.73 1.65
N HIS A 103 -7.74 14.60 2.68
CA HIS A 103 -6.89 15.70 3.14
C HIS A 103 -5.85 16.12 2.08
N LEU A 104 -5.27 15.16 1.37
CA LEU A 104 -4.19 15.42 0.40
C LEU A 104 -4.70 15.83 -0.99
N LEU A 105 -5.78 15.19 -1.46
CA LEU A 105 -6.27 15.32 -2.83
C LEU A 105 -7.53 16.20 -2.93
N GLY A 106 -8.18 16.48 -1.80
CA GLY A 106 -9.46 17.18 -1.74
C GLY A 106 -10.66 16.28 -2.01
N ASP A 107 -11.83 16.88 -2.13
CA ASP A 107 -13.08 16.16 -2.38
C ASP A 107 -13.14 15.56 -3.79
N GLY A 108 -13.79 14.41 -3.93
CA GLY A 108 -14.06 13.80 -5.23
C GLY A 108 -12.88 13.04 -5.84
N PHE A 109 -11.87 12.67 -5.04
CA PHE A 109 -10.83 11.74 -5.49
C PHE A 109 -11.45 10.39 -5.91
N LEU A 110 -10.80 9.71 -6.86
CA LEU A 110 -11.26 8.44 -7.42
C LEU A 110 -10.18 7.38 -7.30
N LEU A 111 -10.60 6.12 -7.23
CA LEU A 111 -9.70 4.98 -7.36
C LEU A 111 -9.24 4.87 -8.82
N THR A 112 -7.99 5.25 -9.08
CA THR A 112 -7.39 5.17 -10.42
C THR A 112 -7.03 3.74 -10.81
N ALA A 113 -6.46 2.97 -9.87
CA ALA A 113 -6.04 1.60 -10.11
C ALA A 113 -6.07 0.77 -8.82
N GLY A 114 -6.54 -0.48 -8.95
CA GLY A 114 -6.40 -1.51 -7.92
C GLY A 114 -5.77 -2.74 -8.54
N LEU A 115 -4.58 -3.12 -8.08
CA LEU A 115 -3.81 -4.25 -8.60
C LEU A 115 -3.07 -4.97 -7.47
N ALA A 116 -2.85 -6.28 -7.64
CA ALA A 116 -2.01 -7.08 -6.75
C ALA A 116 -0.74 -7.49 -7.48
N ILE A 117 0.39 -7.51 -6.76
CA ILE A 117 1.70 -7.89 -7.27
C ILE A 117 2.22 -9.04 -6.42
N LYS A 118 2.63 -10.14 -7.06
CA LYS A 118 3.30 -11.26 -6.41
C LYS A 118 4.70 -11.41 -6.99
N LEU A 119 5.70 -10.98 -6.23
CA LEU A 119 7.10 -11.08 -6.62
C LEU A 119 7.55 -12.55 -6.62
N GLY A 120 8.29 -12.93 -7.65
CA GLY A 120 8.91 -14.25 -7.75
C GLY A 120 10.34 -14.25 -7.18
N PRO A 121 10.86 -15.40 -6.70
CA PRO A 121 12.23 -15.49 -6.20
C PRO A 121 13.30 -15.07 -7.22
N GLY A 122 14.23 -14.21 -6.78
CA GLY A 122 15.32 -13.70 -7.60
C GLY A 122 14.84 -12.82 -8.76
N GLU A 123 13.75 -12.08 -8.56
CA GLU A 123 13.34 -10.98 -9.43
C GLU A 123 14.33 -9.81 -9.33
N THR A 124 14.38 -8.99 -10.37
CA THR A 124 15.18 -7.75 -10.35
C THR A 124 14.44 -6.62 -9.62
N ALA A 125 15.16 -5.89 -8.77
CA ALA A 125 14.62 -4.69 -8.13
C ALA A 125 14.25 -3.63 -9.17
N GLN A 126 13.09 -3.00 -9.01
CA GLN A 126 12.71 -1.88 -9.87
C GLN A 126 13.68 -0.71 -9.67
N SER A 127 13.98 0.01 -10.75
CA SER A 127 14.74 1.25 -10.65
C SER A 127 13.98 2.29 -9.81
N LEU A 128 14.70 3.15 -9.11
CA LEU A 128 14.09 4.25 -8.36
C LEU A 128 13.27 5.13 -9.31
N HIS A 129 12.02 5.39 -8.94
CA HIS A 129 11.05 6.11 -9.74
C HIS A 129 10.03 6.83 -8.84
N TYR A 130 9.11 7.54 -9.48
CA TYR A 130 7.91 8.07 -8.85
C TYR A 130 6.71 7.70 -9.71
N ASP A 131 5.55 7.41 -9.11
CA ASP A 131 4.42 6.84 -9.86
C ASP A 131 3.80 7.81 -10.86
N GLU A 132 3.91 9.11 -10.60
CA GLU A 132 3.27 10.18 -11.36
C GLU A 132 3.94 10.54 -12.71
N VAL A 133 4.82 9.68 -13.26
CA VAL A 133 5.58 9.94 -14.51
C VAL A 133 4.72 10.30 -15.73
N PHE A 134 3.44 9.95 -15.72
CA PHE A 134 2.52 10.22 -16.82
C PHE A 134 1.92 11.64 -16.79
N TYR A 135 2.03 12.36 -15.67
CA TYR A 135 1.60 13.76 -15.58
C TYR A 135 2.71 14.70 -16.06
N ARG A 136 2.40 15.56 -17.04
CA ARG A 136 3.35 16.55 -17.61
C ARG A 136 3.38 17.88 -16.83
N LEU A 137 3.07 17.83 -15.54
CA LEU A 137 3.06 19.01 -14.66
C LEU A 137 4.38 19.06 -13.88
N PRO A 138 5.12 20.19 -13.93
CA PRO A 138 6.42 20.31 -13.27
C PRO A 138 6.37 19.99 -11.77
N ARG A 139 7.47 19.45 -11.25
CA ARG A 139 7.68 19.23 -9.82
C ARG A 139 8.64 20.26 -9.21
N PRO A 140 8.59 20.50 -7.88
CA PRO A 140 7.59 19.97 -6.93
C PRO A 140 6.23 20.67 -7.10
N ARG A 141 5.16 19.96 -6.75
CA ARG A 141 3.78 20.44 -6.82
C ARG A 141 2.91 19.76 -5.76
N THR A 142 1.68 20.24 -5.58
CA THR A 142 0.67 19.52 -4.81
C THR A 142 0.48 18.10 -5.39
N PRO A 143 0.33 17.06 -4.55
CA PRO A 143 0.10 15.69 -5.01
C PRO A 143 -1.15 15.60 -5.88
N LEU A 144 -1.09 14.80 -6.95
CA LEU A 144 -2.24 14.50 -7.82
C LEU A 144 -2.76 13.07 -7.60
N ALA A 145 -1.96 12.23 -6.95
CA ALA A 145 -2.32 10.88 -6.56
C ALA A 145 -1.73 10.54 -5.18
N LEU A 146 -2.36 9.56 -4.53
CA LEU A 146 -1.85 8.87 -3.34
C LEU A 146 -1.73 7.38 -3.69
N SER A 147 -0.54 6.82 -3.52
CA SER A 147 -0.30 5.39 -3.66
C SER A 147 -0.39 4.71 -2.30
N THR A 148 -1.18 3.64 -2.20
CA THR A 148 -1.29 2.81 -1.00
C THR A 148 -0.77 1.42 -1.28
N LEU A 149 0.18 0.96 -0.47
CA LEU A 149 0.74 -0.40 -0.54
C LEU A 149 0.22 -1.20 0.66
N TRP A 150 -0.33 -2.37 0.40
CA TRP A 150 -0.86 -3.27 1.42
C TRP A 150 0.00 -4.54 1.46
N ALA A 151 0.67 -4.77 2.58
CA ALA A 151 1.42 -6.00 2.81
C ALA A 151 0.43 -7.16 3.04
N ILE A 152 0.30 -8.04 2.04
CA ILE A 152 -0.47 -9.29 2.16
C ILE A 152 0.43 -10.41 2.65
N ASP A 153 1.69 -10.37 2.24
CA ASP A 153 2.82 -11.14 2.73
C ASP A 153 3.79 -10.18 3.43
N ASP A 154 4.61 -10.72 4.35
CA ASP A 154 5.65 -9.96 5.04
C ASP A 154 6.56 -9.25 4.03
N PHE A 155 6.87 -7.99 4.26
CA PHE A 155 7.87 -7.23 3.53
C PHE A 155 9.13 -7.19 4.37
N THR A 156 10.25 -7.65 3.82
CA THR A 156 11.53 -7.72 4.52
C THR A 156 12.64 -7.20 3.61
N ALA A 157 13.77 -6.80 4.20
CA ALA A 157 14.92 -6.37 3.42
C ALA A 157 15.45 -7.42 2.42
N ASP A 158 15.25 -8.71 2.70
CA ASP A 158 15.73 -9.83 1.89
C ASP A 158 14.72 -10.36 0.87
N ASN A 159 13.42 -10.02 0.98
CA ASN A 159 12.38 -10.51 0.07
C ASN A 159 11.83 -9.45 -0.90
N GLY A 160 12.37 -8.24 -0.87
CA GLY A 160 11.98 -7.15 -1.76
C GLY A 160 11.00 -6.15 -1.13
N GLY A 161 11.10 -5.92 0.18
CA GLY A 161 10.43 -4.80 0.85
C GLY A 161 10.64 -3.48 0.11
N THR A 162 9.61 -2.64 0.10
CA THR A 162 9.63 -1.40 -0.70
C THR A 162 10.70 -0.45 -0.19
N VAL A 163 11.54 0.05 -1.11
CA VAL A 163 12.61 1.00 -0.79
C VAL A 163 12.18 2.41 -1.17
N LEU A 164 12.38 3.35 -0.26
CA LEU A 164 12.03 4.75 -0.41
C LEU A 164 13.23 5.65 -0.15
N ILE A 165 13.19 6.85 -0.73
CA ILE A 165 14.07 7.95 -0.31
C ILE A 165 13.20 8.98 0.41
N PRO A 166 13.37 9.18 1.73
CA PRO A 166 12.63 10.18 2.46
C PRO A 166 12.81 11.59 1.84
N GLY A 167 11.70 12.23 1.48
CA GLY A 167 11.67 13.66 1.17
C GLY A 167 12.20 14.17 -0.19
N SER A 168 12.63 13.38 -1.18
CA SER A 168 11.77 12.49 -1.94
C SER A 168 10.84 13.28 -2.86
N HIS A 169 9.59 13.38 -2.40
CA HIS A 169 8.47 14.08 -3.03
C HIS A 169 8.68 15.59 -3.27
N ARG A 170 9.62 16.23 -2.56
CA ARG A 170 9.91 17.67 -2.70
C ARG A 170 10.89 17.99 -3.82
N TRP A 171 11.49 16.99 -4.47
CA TRP A 171 12.47 17.21 -5.52
C TRP A 171 11.81 17.70 -6.82
N GLY A 172 12.45 18.67 -7.47
CA GLY A 172 12.10 19.10 -8.82
C GLY A 172 12.57 18.14 -9.90
N ASP A 173 12.17 18.40 -11.14
CA ASP A 173 12.48 17.56 -12.31
C ASP A 173 13.98 17.52 -12.66
N ASP A 174 14.77 18.47 -12.12
CA ASP A 174 16.20 18.61 -12.29
C ASP A 174 17.03 17.72 -11.37
N ARG A 175 16.41 17.07 -10.38
CA ARG A 175 17.10 16.22 -9.38
C ARG A 175 16.76 14.75 -9.57
N GLN A 176 17.80 13.94 -9.75
CA GLN A 176 17.73 12.49 -9.80
C GLN A 176 18.30 11.87 -8.52
N PRO A 177 17.89 10.65 -8.14
CA PRO A 177 18.55 9.91 -7.07
C PRO A 177 20.03 9.66 -7.36
N THR A 178 20.83 9.66 -6.30
CA THR A 178 22.27 9.41 -6.31
C THR A 178 22.64 8.38 -5.24
N GLU A 179 23.87 7.87 -5.29
CA GLU A 179 24.39 6.94 -4.27
C GLU A 179 24.51 7.54 -2.86
N ASN A 180 24.44 8.87 -2.74
CA ASN A 180 24.50 9.57 -1.45
C ASN A 180 23.13 9.78 -0.80
N ASP A 181 22.04 9.47 -1.51
CA ASP A 181 20.70 9.59 -0.95
C ASP A 181 20.43 8.43 0.03
N GLU A 182 19.83 8.75 1.17
CA GLU A 182 19.44 7.76 2.17
C GLU A 182 18.32 6.87 1.61
N LEU A 183 18.54 5.55 1.63
CA LEU A 183 17.53 4.55 1.29
C LEU A 183 16.95 3.97 2.58
N VAL A 184 15.63 3.97 2.67
CA VAL A 184 14.89 3.32 3.74
C VAL A 184 14.08 2.18 3.15
N THR A 185 14.32 0.96 3.63
CA THR A 185 13.48 -0.19 3.32
C THR A 185 12.33 -0.27 4.32
N LEU A 186 11.11 -0.39 3.84
CA LEU A 186 9.94 -0.66 4.67
C LEU A 186 9.86 -2.16 4.97
N GLU A 187 9.77 -2.49 6.25
CA GLU A 187 9.49 -3.83 6.74
C GLU A 187 8.11 -3.83 7.41
N MET A 188 7.22 -4.75 6.98
CA MET A 188 5.80 -4.78 7.37
C MET A 188 5.26 -6.20 7.40
#